data_AF-A0A1F9M5F8-F1
#
_entry.id   AF-A0A1F9M5F8-F1
#
_cell.length_a   1.000
_cell.length_b   1.000
_cell.length_c   1.000
_cell.angle_alpha   90.00
_cell.angle_beta   90.00
_cell.angle_gamma   90.00
#
_symmetry.space_group_name_H-M   'P 1'
#
loop_
_entity.id
_entity.type
_entity.pdbx_description
1 polymer ?
#
loop_
_entity_poly.entity_id
_entity_poly.type
_entity_poly.pdbx_seq_one_letter_code
_entity_poly.pdbx_strand_id
1 'polypeptide(L)'
;MVLAATGEDTIVVCSSCTYAANLEKAATRPVDPGPAPAMLPLTKVETPGMKKVAVVSEFLKISSEDLVKTMVYLVDDKPVAVLLRGDHEVQPVKLKNLLNAIDVTLADDKQIFTATGVPNGYLGPLGLTIPVVADYSVAAMANFVIGANEKNYHYINVNLGRDLTINTFADLRQISEADPCPKCGAKLELTRGIEVGHIFKLGVKYSEAMQATFLDAEGHSQPFIMGCYGIGVSRIVAAAIEQNHDKDGIIFPLPLAPFQVVILNLGLQDVAMNSASELLYQSLLNNGIDVLLDDRDERPGSKFKDADLLGIPYRITIGKKFSQEGLIEIKERRSGETSTLSLNETVAKLLNSIKTQLS
;
A
#
# COMPACT_ATOMS: atom_id res chain seq x y z
N MET A 1 -1.81 -5.65 5.35
CA MET A 1 -2.19 -5.16 4.01
C MET A 1 -3.01 -6.22 3.31
N VAL A 2 -4.05 -5.82 2.59
CA VAL A 2 -4.83 -6.66 1.66
C VAL A 2 -4.54 -6.18 0.25
N LEU A 3 -4.09 -7.06 -0.65
CA LEU A 3 -3.72 -6.68 -2.01
C LEU A 3 -4.98 -6.29 -2.81
N ALA A 4 -5.01 -5.09 -3.36
CA ALA A 4 -6.13 -4.60 -4.15
C ALA A 4 -5.66 -3.46 -5.06
N ALA A 5 -6.08 -3.46 -6.32
CA ALA A 5 -5.71 -2.42 -7.29
C ALA A 5 -6.21 -1.02 -6.89
N THR A 6 -7.24 -0.95 -6.05
CA THR A 6 -7.83 0.27 -5.47
C THR A 6 -7.11 0.76 -4.22
N GLY A 7 -6.17 -0.01 -3.66
CA GLY A 7 -5.49 0.30 -2.40
C GLY A 7 -4.61 1.56 -2.44
N GLU A 8 -4.71 2.42 -1.45
CA GLU A 8 -3.99 3.71 -1.40
C GLU A 8 -2.48 3.54 -1.20
N ASP A 9 -2.06 2.47 -0.53
CA ASP A 9 -0.66 2.19 -0.25
C ASP A 9 0.01 1.43 -1.40
N THR A 10 1.27 1.77 -1.65
CA THR A 10 2.15 1.01 -2.54
C THR A 10 3.08 0.13 -1.71
N ILE A 11 3.11 -1.16 -2.03
CA ILE A 11 3.93 -2.18 -1.37
C ILE A 11 5.00 -2.61 -2.36
N VAL A 12 6.24 -2.58 -1.90
CA VAL A 12 7.41 -3.07 -2.64
C VAL A 12 7.66 -4.50 -2.18
N VAL A 13 7.54 -5.47 -3.09
CA VAL A 13 7.74 -6.90 -2.81
C VAL A 13 8.88 -7.45 -3.66
N CYS A 14 9.63 -8.40 -3.11
CA CYS A 14 10.66 -9.11 -3.86
C CYS A 14 10.10 -10.42 -4.43
N SER A 15 10.39 -10.68 -5.70
CA SER A 15 9.95 -11.92 -6.37
C SER A 15 10.69 -13.18 -5.90
N SER A 16 11.82 -13.03 -5.20
CA SER A 16 12.72 -14.15 -4.84
C SER A 16 12.96 -14.33 -3.35
N CYS A 17 12.50 -13.41 -2.49
CA CYS A 17 12.65 -13.55 -1.04
C CYS A 17 11.50 -12.88 -0.27
N THR A 18 11.52 -12.99 1.06
CA THR A 18 10.45 -12.47 1.93
C THR A 18 10.47 -10.95 2.15
N TYR A 19 11.21 -10.19 1.33
CA TYR A 19 11.25 -8.74 1.48
C TYR A 19 9.93 -8.14 1.00
N ALA A 20 9.27 -7.43 1.91
CA ALA A 20 8.09 -6.63 1.63
C ALA A 20 8.12 -5.38 2.52
N ALA A 21 7.85 -4.21 1.95
CA ALA A 21 7.82 -2.95 2.68
C ALA A 21 6.81 -1.99 2.03
N ASN A 22 6.22 -1.10 2.82
CA ASN A 22 5.55 0.08 2.27
C ASN A 22 6.61 0.93 1.52
N LEU A 23 6.26 1.49 0.37
CA LEU A 23 7.13 2.37 -0.43
C LEU A 23 7.78 3.49 0.41
N GLU A 24 7.07 3.98 1.43
CA GLU A 24 7.56 4.99 2.37
C GLU A 24 8.78 4.57 3.20
N LYS A 25 8.89 3.26 3.46
CA LYS A 25 9.94 2.65 4.30
C LYS A 25 10.87 1.73 3.52
N ALA A 26 10.56 1.41 2.27
CA ALA A 26 11.33 0.47 1.47
C ALA A 26 12.76 0.99 1.26
N ALA A 27 13.71 0.31 1.90
CA ALA A 27 15.12 0.67 1.87
C ALA A 27 15.75 0.46 0.50
N THR A 28 16.59 1.41 0.06
CA THR A 28 17.40 1.24 -1.14
C THR A 28 18.78 0.66 -0.78
N ARG A 29 19.38 -0.08 -1.72
CA ARG A 29 20.77 -0.50 -1.58
C ARG A 29 21.70 0.66 -1.91
N PRO A 30 22.76 0.90 -1.12
CA PRO A 30 23.84 1.77 -1.56
C PRO A 30 24.38 1.29 -2.90
N VAL A 31 24.58 2.23 -3.83
CA VAL A 31 25.16 1.94 -5.14
C VAL A 31 26.67 1.79 -4.96
N ASP A 32 27.24 0.72 -5.50
CA ASP A 32 28.70 0.63 -5.64
C ASP A 32 29.13 1.61 -6.73
N PRO A 33 29.93 2.65 -6.42
CA PRO A 33 30.39 3.62 -7.42
C PRO A 33 31.24 2.99 -8.54
N GLY A 34 31.77 1.78 -8.32
CA GLY A 34 32.77 1.21 -9.21
C GLY A 34 34.03 2.09 -9.28
N PRO A 35 34.87 1.91 -10.31
CA PRO A 35 36.07 2.72 -10.49
C PRO A 35 35.71 4.17 -10.80
N ALA A 36 36.22 5.10 -9.99
CA ALA A 36 36.00 6.53 -10.24
C ALA A 36 36.61 6.95 -11.59
N PRO A 37 35.85 7.59 -12.48
CA PRO A 37 36.40 8.14 -13.72
C PRO A 37 37.37 9.28 -13.41
N ALA A 38 38.20 9.64 -14.38
CA ALA A 38 39.07 10.80 -14.25
C ALA A 38 38.23 12.07 -14.02
N MET A 39 38.59 12.87 -13.02
CA MET A 39 37.90 14.12 -12.73
C MET A 39 38.15 15.14 -13.85
N LEU A 40 37.07 15.62 -14.46
CA LEU A 40 37.10 16.66 -15.47
C LEU A 40 37.06 18.06 -14.83
N PRO A 41 37.53 19.13 -15.50
CA PRO A 41 37.49 20.48 -14.95
C PRO A 41 36.06 20.99 -14.73
N LEU A 42 35.80 21.51 -13.52
CA LEU A 42 34.55 22.19 -13.18
C LEU A 42 34.31 23.35 -14.16
N THR A 43 33.18 23.33 -14.86
CA THR A 43 32.85 24.35 -15.87
C THR A 43 31.43 24.85 -15.66
N LYS A 44 31.24 26.18 -15.70
CA LYS A 44 29.91 26.79 -15.72
C LYS A 44 29.42 26.88 -17.16
N VAL A 45 28.22 26.41 -17.44
CA VAL A 45 27.61 26.40 -18.79
C VAL A 45 26.27 27.11 -18.77
N GLU A 46 25.97 27.84 -19.84
CA GLU A 46 24.70 28.52 -20.02
C GLU A 46 23.62 27.53 -20.48
N THR A 47 22.48 27.54 -19.80
CA THR A 47 21.31 26.69 -20.00
C THR A 47 20.03 27.56 -19.96
N PRO A 48 19.81 28.40 -20.97
CA PRO A 48 18.79 29.46 -20.92
C PRO A 48 17.37 28.89 -20.91
N GLY A 49 16.60 29.21 -19.87
CA GLY A 49 15.22 28.74 -19.72
C GLY A 49 15.07 27.27 -19.27
N MET A 50 16.18 26.55 -19.08
CA MET A 50 16.16 25.12 -18.76
C MET A 50 16.10 24.90 -17.25
N LYS A 51 14.93 24.48 -16.74
CA LYS A 51 14.68 24.33 -15.29
C LYS A 51 14.44 22.90 -14.82
N LYS A 52 13.93 22.03 -15.70
CA LYS A 52 13.54 20.66 -15.36
C LYS A 52 14.65 19.70 -15.77
N VAL A 53 14.88 18.65 -14.97
CA VAL A 53 15.92 17.64 -15.24
C VAL A 53 15.88 17.14 -16.68
N ALA A 54 14.72 16.65 -17.14
CA ALA A 54 14.59 16.12 -18.50
C ALA A 54 15.06 17.11 -19.58
N VAL A 55 14.72 18.40 -19.41
CA VAL A 55 15.06 19.46 -20.38
C VAL A 55 16.55 19.82 -20.30
N VAL A 56 17.12 19.88 -19.09
CA VAL A 56 18.56 20.12 -18.90
C VAL A 56 19.38 18.96 -19.47
N SER A 57 18.97 17.72 -19.18
CA SER A 57 19.62 16.51 -19.68
C SER A 57 19.59 16.43 -21.20
N GLU A 58 18.46 16.73 -21.83
CA GLU A 58 18.34 16.79 -23.29
C GLU A 58 19.26 17.89 -23.89
N PHE A 59 19.23 19.10 -23.32
CA PHE A 59 20.02 20.23 -23.81
C PHE A 59 21.53 19.97 -23.72
N LEU A 60 21.99 19.40 -22.60
CA LEU A 60 23.40 19.09 -22.36
C LEU A 60 23.83 17.74 -22.96
N LYS A 61 22.90 16.97 -23.53
CA LYS A 61 23.14 15.63 -24.09
C LYS A 61 23.73 14.64 -23.08
N ILE A 62 23.15 14.63 -21.88
CA ILE A 62 23.52 13.75 -20.76
C ILE A 62 22.33 12.92 -20.31
N SER A 63 22.56 11.87 -19.50
CA SER A 63 21.49 11.17 -18.82
C SER A 63 20.95 12.00 -17.64
N SER A 64 19.71 11.75 -17.22
CA SER A 64 19.21 12.23 -15.92
C SER A 64 20.01 11.65 -14.76
N GLU A 65 20.67 10.51 -14.96
CA GLU A 65 21.56 9.89 -13.97
C GLU A 65 22.84 10.71 -13.74
N ASP A 66 23.25 11.55 -14.69
CA ASP A 66 24.44 12.41 -14.59
C ASP A 66 24.15 13.75 -13.88
N LEU A 67 22.89 14.02 -13.53
CA LEU A 67 22.44 15.26 -12.91
C LEU A 67 22.08 15.04 -11.45
N VAL A 68 22.40 16.00 -10.58
CA VAL A 68 21.97 16.03 -9.18
C VAL A 68 20.95 17.16 -8.99
N LYS A 69 19.72 16.78 -8.63
CA LYS A 69 18.65 17.70 -8.20
C LYS A 69 18.95 18.24 -6.83
N THR A 70 18.73 19.54 -6.64
CA THR A 70 18.70 20.17 -5.32
C THR A 70 17.25 20.57 -5.01
N MET A 71 16.61 19.81 -4.12
CA MET A 71 15.25 20.07 -3.67
C MET A 71 15.30 20.74 -2.29
N VAL A 72 14.42 21.69 -2.01
CA VAL A 72 14.34 22.30 -0.67
C VAL A 72 13.07 21.82 0.01
N TYR A 73 13.23 21.26 1.21
CA TYR A 73 12.13 20.89 2.08
C TYR A 73 12.11 21.81 3.30
N LEU A 74 10.92 22.09 3.80
CA LEU A 74 10.72 22.66 5.12
C LEU A 74 10.61 21.51 6.12
N VAL A 75 11.53 21.47 7.07
CA VAL A 75 11.63 20.48 8.13
C VAL A 75 11.39 21.22 9.44
N ASP A 76 10.22 21.03 10.04
CA ASP A 76 9.74 21.84 11.18
C ASP A 76 9.93 23.35 10.92
N ASP A 77 9.40 23.82 9.78
CA ASP A 77 9.49 25.19 9.25
C ASP A 77 10.90 25.72 8.89
N LYS A 78 11.93 24.87 8.96
CA LYS A 78 13.31 25.24 8.60
C LYS A 78 13.72 24.65 7.24
N PRO A 79 14.31 25.46 6.33
CA PRO A 79 14.70 24.97 5.01
C PRO A 79 15.91 24.02 5.10
N VAL A 80 15.82 22.89 4.42
CA VAL A 80 16.88 21.89 4.25
C VAL A 80 16.96 21.51 2.77
N ALA A 81 18.17 21.57 2.21
CA ALA A 81 18.44 21.10 0.85
C ALA A 81 18.67 19.59 0.84
N VAL A 82 18.03 18.91 -0.11
CA VAL A 82 18.07 17.46 -0.29
C VAL A 82 18.59 17.18 -1.70
N LEU A 83 19.73 16.49 -1.78
CA LEU A 83 20.38 16.18 -3.05
C LEU A 83 20.08 14.75 -3.49
N LEU A 84 19.54 14.61 -4.72
CA LEU A 84 19.23 13.32 -5.32
C LEU A 84 19.72 13.27 -6.76
N ARG A 85 20.03 12.07 -7.26
CA ARG A 85 20.20 11.84 -8.70
C ARG A 85 18.94 12.24 -9.48
N GLY A 86 19.10 12.71 -10.71
CA GLY A 86 18.05 13.40 -11.47
C GLY A 86 16.81 12.55 -11.77
N ASP A 87 17.00 11.24 -11.88
CA ASP A 87 15.97 10.22 -12.09
C ASP A 87 15.27 9.75 -10.79
N HIS A 88 15.77 10.15 -9.61
CA HIS A 88 15.24 9.70 -8.32
C HIS A 88 14.30 10.73 -7.67
N GLU A 89 13.24 10.26 -7.03
CA GLU A 89 12.32 11.12 -6.27
C GLU A 89 12.57 11.00 -4.77
N VAL A 90 12.38 12.10 -4.03
CA VAL A 90 12.55 12.13 -2.57
C VAL A 90 11.46 11.28 -1.92
N GLN A 91 11.82 10.58 -0.86
CA GLN A 91 10.87 9.96 0.07
C GLN A 91 10.78 10.81 1.35
N PRO A 92 9.77 11.68 1.49
CA PRO A 92 9.65 12.59 2.65
C PRO A 92 9.65 11.87 3.99
N VAL A 93 9.09 10.65 4.07
CA VAL A 93 9.09 9.87 5.30
C VAL A 93 10.51 9.50 5.73
N LYS A 94 11.40 9.14 4.78
CA LYS A 94 12.81 8.85 5.09
C LYS A 94 13.54 10.11 5.58
N LEU A 95 13.32 11.26 4.93
CA LEU A 95 13.88 12.54 5.36
C LEU A 95 13.40 12.93 6.77
N LYS A 96 12.10 12.79 7.04
CA LYS A 96 11.50 13.02 8.36
C LYS A 96 12.15 12.16 9.44
N ASN A 97 12.38 10.88 9.17
CA ASN A 97 13.02 9.98 10.13
C ASN A 97 14.50 10.33 10.34
N LEU A 98 15.24 10.66 9.27
CA LEU A 98 16.66 11.03 9.37
C LEU A 98 16.86 12.24 10.28
N LEU A 99 16.00 13.25 10.14
CA LEU A 99 16.10 14.52 10.86
C LEU A 99 15.31 14.53 12.17
N ASN A 100 14.67 13.41 12.52
CA ASN A 100 13.77 13.29 13.68
C ASN A 100 12.72 14.42 13.74
N ALA A 101 12.17 14.76 12.58
CA ALA A 101 11.28 15.89 12.41
C ALA A 101 9.81 15.54 12.68
N ILE A 102 9.01 16.54 13.03
CA ILE A 102 7.55 16.38 13.20
C ILE A 102 6.87 16.55 11.84
N ASP A 103 7.25 17.56 11.08
CA ASP A 103 6.69 17.86 9.76
C ASP A 103 7.77 18.04 8.69
N VAL A 104 7.47 17.54 7.49
CA VAL A 104 8.35 17.64 6.32
C VAL A 104 7.49 17.91 5.09
N THR A 105 7.65 19.10 4.51
CA THR A 105 6.91 19.53 3.31
C THR A 105 7.86 20.08 2.25
N LEU A 106 7.50 19.94 0.97
CA LEU A 106 8.29 20.52 -0.11
C LEU A 106 8.09 22.03 -0.12
N ALA A 107 9.18 22.80 -0.17
CA ALA A 107 9.12 24.25 -0.22
C ALA A 107 8.62 24.73 -1.60
N ASP A 108 7.77 25.76 -1.60
CA ASP A 108 7.36 26.44 -2.82
C ASP A 108 8.46 27.40 -3.35
N ASP A 109 8.28 27.92 -4.57
CA ASP A 109 9.25 28.81 -5.22
C ASP A 109 9.57 30.08 -4.39
N LYS A 110 8.58 30.62 -3.66
CA LYS A 110 8.76 31.82 -2.83
C LYS A 110 9.57 31.49 -1.59
N GLN A 111 9.29 30.36 -0.95
CA GLN A 111 10.02 29.87 0.21
C GLN A 111 11.47 29.53 -0.17
N ILE A 112 11.69 28.86 -1.30
CA ILE A 112 13.01 28.58 -1.86
C ILE A 112 13.80 29.88 -2.06
N PHE A 113 13.21 30.85 -2.76
CA PHE A 113 13.88 32.11 -3.02
C PHE A 113 14.19 32.88 -1.73
N THR A 114 13.28 32.84 -0.75
CA THR A 114 13.48 33.48 0.55
C THR A 114 14.64 32.84 1.33
N ALA A 115 14.75 31.50 1.27
CA ALA A 115 15.78 30.76 1.99
C ALA A 115 17.16 30.81 1.31
N THR A 116 17.20 30.90 -0.02
CA THR A 116 18.43 30.69 -0.81
C THR A 116 18.86 31.88 -1.67
N GLY A 117 17.96 32.82 -1.95
CA GLY A 117 18.17 33.90 -2.92
C GLY A 117 18.18 33.46 -4.38
N VAL A 118 17.92 32.18 -4.66
CA VAL A 118 18.05 31.57 -5.99
C VAL A 118 16.68 31.08 -6.48
N PRO A 119 16.32 31.33 -7.75
CA PRO A 119 15.10 30.78 -8.32
C PRO A 119 15.19 29.26 -8.50
N ASN A 120 14.06 28.58 -8.25
CA ASN A 120 13.92 27.15 -8.50
C ASN A 120 14.26 26.78 -9.97
N GLY A 121 14.88 25.61 -10.15
CA GLY A 121 15.37 25.11 -11.44
C GLY A 121 16.83 25.46 -11.79
N TYR A 122 17.48 26.37 -11.05
CA TYR A 122 18.91 26.67 -11.19
C TYR A 122 19.67 26.51 -9.86
N LEU A 123 18.97 26.01 -8.84
CA LEU A 123 19.51 25.80 -7.51
C LEU A 123 20.47 24.60 -7.50
N GLY A 124 21.63 24.79 -6.89
CA GLY A 124 22.63 23.75 -6.65
C GLY A 124 23.23 23.87 -5.24
N PRO A 125 23.97 22.86 -4.78
CA PRO A 125 24.52 22.83 -3.43
C PRO A 125 25.73 23.73 -3.21
N LEU A 126 26.39 24.20 -4.28
CA LEU A 126 27.63 24.97 -4.19
C LEU A 126 27.36 26.37 -3.59
N GLY A 127 27.88 26.62 -2.38
CA GLY A 127 27.71 27.90 -1.69
C GLY A 127 26.34 28.09 -1.02
N LEU A 128 25.54 27.03 -0.87
CA LEU A 128 24.32 27.07 -0.07
C LEU A 128 24.64 27.23 1.43
N THR A 129 23.85 28.06 2.10
CA THR A 129 23.97 28.33 3.55
C THR A 129 23.01 27.51 4.39
N ILE A 130 21.97 26.93 3.78
CA ILE A 130 21.02 26.04 4.46
C ILE A 130 21.64 24.64 4.64
N PRO A 131 21.21 23.86 5.65
CA PRO A 131 21.67 22.48 5.82
C PRO A 131 21.44 21.65 4.55
N VAL A 132 22.43 20.83 4.20
CA VAL A 132 22.39 19.96 3.01
C VAL A 132 22.52 18.50 3.43
N VAL A 133 21.60 17.68 2.96
CA VAL A 133 21.66 16.21 3.05
C VAL A 133 21.61 15.61 1.64
N ALA A 134 22.23 14.46 1.43
CA ALA A 134 22.28 13.82 0.13
C ALA A 134 21.91 12.34 0.18
N ASP A 135 21.28 11.86 -0.88
CA ASP A 135 21.01 10.44 -1.07
C ASP A 135 22.33 9.68 -1.33
N TYR A 136 22.40 8.40 -0.91
CA TYR A 136 23.55 7.56 -1.17
C TYR A 136 23.94 7.48 -2.65
N SER A 137 22.99 7.58 -3.58
CA SER A 137 23.30 7.60 -5.02
C SER A 137 24.23 8.75 -5.40
N VAL A 138 24.11 9.92 -4.76
CA VAL A 138 24.96 11.09 -5.03
C VAL A 138 26.39 10.85 -4.57
N ALA A 139 26.60 10.08 -3.48
CA ALA A 139 27.93 9.71 -3.00
C ALA A 139 28.73 8.90 -4.02
N ALA A 140 28.02 8.18 -4.90
CA ALA A 140 28.62 7.32 -5.91
C ALA A 140 28.87 8.03 -7.26
N MET A 141 28.46 9.29 -7.40
CA MET A 141 28.55 10.04 -8.65
C MET A 141 29.88 10.76 -8.80
N ALA A 142 30.33 10.92 -10.04
CA ALA A 142 31.49 11.70 -10.41
C ALA A 142 31.17 12.53 -11.67
N ASN A 143 31.84 13.68 -11.81
CA ASN A 143 31.65 14.60 -12.94
C ASN A 143 30.19 15.00 -13.20
N PHE A 144 29.36 15.09 -12.17
CA PHE A 144 27.93 15.30 -12.32
C PHE A 144 27.57 16.78 -12.57
N VAL A 145 26.31 16.99 -12.95
CA VAL A 145 25.73 18.32 -13.23
C VAL A 145 24.87 18.80 -12.07
N ILE A 146 25.00 20.08 -11.69
CA ILE A 146 24.15 20.76 -10.70
C ILE A 146 23.71 22.14 -11.20
N GLY A 147 22.66 22.70 -10.61
CA GLY A 147 22.35 24.12 -10.78
C GLY A 147 23.51 25.02 -10.32
N ALA A 148 23.73 26.16 -11.00
CA ALA A 148 24.85 27.05 -10.71
C ALA A 148 24.57 28.10 -9.62
N ASN A 149 23.39 28.08 -9.00
CA ASN A 149 22.88 29.17 -8.16
C ASN A 149 22.79 30.51 -8.89
N GLU A 150 22.68 30.46 -10.22
CA GLU A 150 22.57 31.60 -11.12
C GLU A 150 21.55 31.27 -12.21
N LYS A 151 20.62 32.19 -12.46
CA LYS A 151 19.57 31.99 -13.47
C LYS A 151 20.21 31.69 -14.82
N ASN A 152 19.72 30.65 -15.50
CA ASN A 152 20.19 30.18 -16.81
C ASN A 152 21.58 29.52 -16.78
N TYR A 153 22.11 29.09 -15.64
CA TYR A 153 23.41 28.42 -15.60
C TYR A 153 23.38 27.13 -14.78
N HIS A 154 24.19 26.17 -15.23
CA HIS A 154 24.52 24.94 -14.51
C HIS A 154 26.03 24.78 -14.42
N TYR A 155 26.51 24.05 -13.41
CA TYR A 155 27.88 23.55 -13.39
C TYR A 155 27.90 22.12 -13.93
N ILE A 156 28.87 21.82 -14.78
CA ILE A 156 29.19 20.47 -15.23
C ILE A 156 30.52 20.02 -14.63
N ASN A 157 30.72 18.71 -14.57
CA ASN A 157 31.92 18.06 -14.04
C ASN A 157 32.16 18.32 -12.55
N VAL A 158 31.09 18.44 -11.76
CA VAL A 158 31.18 18.61 -10.31
C VAL A 158 31.61 17.29 -9.66
N ASN A 159 32.53 17.39 -8.70
CA ASN A 159 33.03 16.24 -7.96
C ASN A 159 32.98 16.51 -6.44
N LEU A 160 32.55 15.50 -5.69
CA LEU A 160 32.62 15.51 -4.23
C LEU A 160 34.08 15.58 -3.76
N GLY A 161 34.32 16.25 -2.63
CA GLY A 161 35.65 16.45 -2.05
C GLY A 161 36.46 17.56 -2.72
N ARG A 162 36.44 17.66 -4.06
CA ARG A 162 37.12 18.74 -4.80
C ARG A 162 36.30 20.03 -4.81
N ASP A 163 35.04 19.94 -5.27
CA ASP A 163 34.19 21.12 -5.48
C ASP A 163 33.12 21.26 -4.40
N LEU A 164 32.62 20.13 -3.90
CA LEU A 164 31.50 20.08 -2.95
C LEU A 164 31.81 19.15 -1.78
N THR A 165 31.59 19.62 -0.56
CA THR A 165 31.68 18.80 0.66
C THR A 165 30.28 18.61 1.24
N ILE A 166 29.89 17.35 1.47
CA ILE A 166 28.62 16.97 2.10
C ILE A 166 28.92 16.08 3.28
N ASN A 167 28.35 16.41 4.43
CA ASN A 167 28.62 15.70 5.69
C ASN A 167 27.62 14.57 5.96
N THR A 168 26.42 14.66 5.39
CA THR A 168 25.32 13.75 5.71
C THR A 168 24.79 13.08 4.45
N PHE A 169 25.05 11.77 4.36
CA PHE A 169 24.47 10.90 3.35
C PHE A 169 23.50 9.91 4.02
N ALA A 170 22.35 9.68 3.38
CA ALA A 170 21.34 8.74 3.87
C ALA A 170 20.55 8.12 2.70
N ASP A 171 19.70 7.14 3.00
CA ASP A 171 18.68 6.66 2.06
C ASP A 171 17.52 7.67 2.07
N LEU A 172 17.42 8.50 1.03
CA LEU A 172 16.49 9.62 0.97
C LEU A 172 15.49 9.52 -0.18
N ARG A 173 15.69 8.58 -1.10
CA ARG A 173 14.85 8.42 -2.28
C ARG A 173 13.78 7.35 -2.13
N GLN A 174 12.79 7.42 -3.00
CA GLN A 174 11.86 6.32 -3.26
C GLN A 174 12.58 5.21 -4.02
N ILE A 175 12.28 3.97 -3.66
CA ILE A 175 12.72 2.80 -4.41
C ILE A 175 11.83 2.61 -5.64
N SER A 176 12.37 2.03 -6.70
CA SER A 176 11.69 1.78 -7.97
C SER A 176 11.78 0.29 -8.35
N GLU A 177 11.04 -0.14 -9.36
CA GLU A 177 11.16 -1.51 -9.92
C GLU A 177 12.51 -1.78 -10.59
N ALA A 178 13.25 -0.73 -10.94
CA ALA A 178 14.61 -0.84 -11.49
C ALA A 178 15.64 -1.17 -10.39
N ASP A 179 15.29 -0.97 -9.12
CA ASP A 179 16.18 -1.23 -8.02
C ASP A 179 16.28 -2.72 -7.68
N PRO A 180 17.47 -3.20 -7.30
CA PRO A 180 17.63 -4.53 -6.76
C PRO A 180 17.06 -4.60 -5.34
N CYS A 181 16.48 -5.74 -4.99
CA CYS A 181 15.99 -6.00 -3.64
C CYS A 181 17.11 -5.74 -2.61
N PRO A 182 16.85 -4.95 -1.56
CA PRO A 182 17.90 -4.60 -0.60
C PRO A 182 18.41 -5.81 0.20
N LYS A 183 17.62 -6.89 0.26
CA LYS A 183 17.97 -8.12 0.98
C LYS A 183 18.77 -9.11 0.12
N CYS A 184 18.29 -9.46 -1.08
CA CYS A 184 18.89 -10.53 -1.90
C CYS A 184 19.40 -10.07 -3.27
N GLY A 185 19.11 -8.85 -3.72
CA GLY A 185 19.51 -8.33 -5.02
C GLY A 185 18.63 -8.71 -6.21
N ALA A 186 17.58 -9.52 -6.00
CA ALA A 186 16.63 -9.89 -7.05
C ALA A 186 15.67 -8.75 -7.41
N LYS A 187 14.85 -8.95 -8.45
CA LYS A 187 13.87 -7.96 -8.92
C LYS A 187 12.81 -7.63 -7.87
N LEU A 188 12.38 -6.37 -7.87
CA LEU A 188 11.26 -5.85 -7.09
C LEU A 188 10.02 -5.66 -7.97
N GLU A 189 8.85 -5.79 -7.34
CA GLU A 189 7.54 -5.50 -7.92
C GLU A 189 6.82 -4.51 -7.01
N LEU A 190 6.17 -3.51 -7.60
CA LEU A 190 5.32 -2.58 -6.87
C LEU A 190 3.86 -2.98 -7.06
N THR A 191 3.16 -3.22 -5.95
CA THR A 191 1.75 -3.57 -5.95
C THR A 191 0.96 -2.67 -5.01
N ARG A 192 -0.36 -2.61 -5.18
CA ARG A 192 -1.25 -1.77 -4.37
C ARG A 192 -1.93 -2.58 -3.28
N GLY A 193 -2.12 -1.96 -2.12
CA GLY A 193 -2.73 -2.61 -0.97
C GLY A 193 -3.56 -1.66 -0.12
N ILE A 194 -4.55 -2.25 0.55
CA ILE A 194 -5.37 -1.59 1.57
C ILE A 194 -4.79 -1.93 2.94
N GLU A 195 -4.43 -0.92 3.72
CA GLU A 195 -3.98 -1.12 5.10
C GLU A 195 -5.16 -1.50 6.01
N VAL A 196 -5.32 -2.79 6.29
CA VAL A 196 -6.33 -3.28 7.25
C VAL A 196 -5.83 -3.40 8.68
N GLY A 197 -4.53 -3.19 8.92
CA GLY A 197 -3.95 -3.22 10.25
C GLY A 197 -2.48 -2.86 10.26
N HIS A 198 -2.02 -2.41 11.43
CA HIS A 198 -0.68 -1.88 11.67
C HIS A 198 -0.22 -2.24 13.08
N ILE A 199 1.05 -2.59 13.23
CA ILE A 199 1.68 -2.86 14.52
C ILE A 199 2.87 -1.93 14.71
N PHE A 200 3.02 -1.35 15.89
CA PHE A 200 4.10 -0.43 16.21
C PHE A 200 4.81 -0.81 17.51
N LYS A 201 6.14 -0.70 17.50
CA LYS A 201 6.93 -0.61 18.73
C LYS A 201 7.05 0.87 19.08
N LEU A 202 6.25 1.31 20.06
CA LEU A 202 6.22 2.71 20.49
C LEU A 202 7.41 3.06 21.40
N GLY A 203 8.04 2.04 21.99
CA GLY A 203 9.12 2.23 22.95
C GLY A 203 8.60 2.96 24.17
N VAL A 204 9.32 3.99 24.60
CA VAL A 204 9.02 4.75 25.83
C VAL A 204 8.35 6.11 25.56
N LYS A 205 8.02 6.41 24.30
CA LYS A 205 7.51 7.73 23.87
C LYS A 205 6.34 8.26 24.71
N TYR A 206 5.37 7.40 25.00
CA TYR A 206 4.17 7.79 25.77
C TYR A 206 4.40 7.66 27.28
N SER A 207 5.07 6.59 27.71
CA SER A 207 5.33 6.34 29.12
C SER A 207 6.20 7.43 29.76
N GLU A 208 7.20 7.94 29.05
CA GLU A 208 8.01 9.08 29.53
C GLU A 208 7.17 10.35 29.66
N ALA A 209 6.45 10.70 28.59
CA ALA A 209 5.63 11.92 28.56
C ALA A 209 4.50 11.92 29.60
N MET A 210 3.94 10.74 29.91
CA MET A 210 2.83 10.56 30.86
C MET A 210 3.27 10.09 32.25
N GLN A 211 4.58 9.97 32.50
CA GLN A 211 5.16 9.46 33.75
C GLN A 211 4.64 8.06 34.16
N ALA A 212 4.33 7.21 33.19
CA ALA A 212 3.91 5.82 33.43
C ALA A 212 5.15 4.93 33.65
N THR A 213 5.42 4.58 34.91
CA THR A 213 6.63 3.88 35.32
C THR A 213 6.33 2.64 36.18
N PHE A 214 7.29 1.72 36.26
CA PHE A 214 7.30 0.56 37.16
C PHE A 214 8.66 0.44 37.85
N LEU A 215 8.73 -0.31 38.96
CA LEU A 215 10.00 -0.66 39.59
C LEU A 215 10.56 -1.94 38.94
N ASP A 216 11.79 -1.89 38.47
CA ASP A 216 12.50 -3.07 37.99
C ASP A 216 12.94 -4.00 39.14
N ALA A 217 13.64 -5.09 38.80
CA ALA A 217 14.08 -6.09 39.78
C ALA A 217 15.06 -5.53 40.82
N GLU A 218 15.77 -4.46 40.47
CA GLU A 218 16.73 -3.75 41.33
C GLU A 218 16.07 -2.60 42.12
N GLY A 219 14.78 -2.34 41.89
CA GLY A 219 14.03 -1.28 42.56
C GLY A 219 14.19 0.10 41.94
N HIS A 220 14.71 0.22 40.72
CA HIS A 220 14.79 1.49 39.98
C HIS A 220 13.49 1.74 39.21
N SER A 221 13.09 3.01 39.14
CA SER A 221 11.94 3.43 38.35
C SER A 221 12.29 3.44 36.86
N GLN A 222 11.56 2.65 36.06
CA GLN A 222 11.72 2.54 34.62
C GLN A 222 10.39 2.87 33.91
N PRO A 223 10.42 3.57 32.76
CA PRO A 223 9.24 3.77 31.94
C PRO A 223 8.78 2.44 31.30
N PHE A 224 7.47 2.27 31.12
CA PHE A 224 6.94 1.10 30.40
C PHE A 224 7.37 1.08 28.93
N ILE A 225 7.89 -0.05 28.45
CA ILE A 225 8.09 -0.27 27.01
C ILE A 225 6.74 -0.65 26.38
N MET A 226 6.29 0.16 25.42
CA MET A 226 4.96 0.02 24.83
C MET A 226 5.00 -0.49 23.39
N GLY A 227 4.01 -1.30 23.05
CA GLY A 227 3.61 -1.64 21.69
C GLY A 227 2.13 -1.35 21.48
N CYS A 228 1.72 -1.04 20.25
CA CYS A 228 0.31 -0.93 19.90
C CYS A 228 0.00 -1.71 18.62
N TYR A 229 -1.24 -2.18 18.53
CA TYR A 229 -1.72 -3.06 17.48
C TYR A 229 -3.11 -2.58 17.08
N GLY A 230 -3.26 -2.15 15.83
CA GLY A 230 -4.50 -1.64 15.28
C GLY A 230 -4.99 -2.50 14.14
N ILE A 231 -6.28 -2.81 14.12
CA ILE A 231 -6.96 -3.47 13.01
C ILE A 231 -8.20 -2.65 12.66
N GLY A 232 -8.32 -2.25 11.40
CA GLY A 232 -9.48 -1.53 10.88
C GLY A 232 -10.64 -2.49 10.64
N VAL A 233 -11.44 -2.80 11.66
CA VAL A 233 -12.53 -3.79 11.59
C VAL A 233 -13.51 -3.49 10.45
N SER A 234 -13.99 -2.24 10.35
CA SER A 234 -14.89 -1.83 9.26
C SER A 234 -14.21 -1.90 7.88
N ARG A 235 -12.91 -1.59 7.83
CA ARG A 235 -12.10 -1.63 6.61
C ARG A 235 -11.86 -3.05 6.12
N ILE A 236 -11.79 -4.06 7.00
CA ILE A 236 -11.66 -5.46 6.61
C ILE A 236 -12.83 -5.91 5.74
N VAL A 237 -14.06 -5.51 6.08
CA VAL A 237 -15.25 -5.88 5.31
C VAL A 237 -15.16 -5.32 3.89
N ALA A 238 -14.84 -4.04 3.74
CA ALA A 238 -14.65 -3.41 2.44
C ALA A 238 -13.50 -4.05 1.65
N ALA A 239 -12.35 -4.29 2.30
CA ALA A 239 -11.18 -4.90 1.66
C ALA A 239 -11.44 -6.35 1.21
N ALA A 240 -12.25 -7.10 1.96
CA ALA A 240 -12.67 -8.44 1.56
C ALA A 240 -13.56 -8.40 0.32
N ILE A 241 -14.49 -7.44 0.22
CA ILE A 241 -15.33 -7.24 -0.97
C ILE A 241 -14.49 -6.84 -2.18
N GLU A 242 -13.54 -5.91 -2.01
CA GLU A 242 -12.62 -5.48 -3.08
C GLU A 242 -11.84 -6.66 -3.68
N GLN A 243 -11.43 -7.63 -2.86
CA GLN A 243 -10.77 -8.85 -3.35
C GLN A 243 -11.73 -9.93 -3.87
N ASN A 244 -12.99 -9.93 -3.42
CA ASN A 244 -13.93 -11.01 -3.66
C ASN A 244 -15.27 -10.45 -4.14
N HIS A 245 -15.31 -10.03 -5.40
CA HIS A 245 -16.54 -9.63 -6.10
C HIS A 245 -16.45 -10.00 -7.58
N ASP A 246 -17.59 -9.97 -8.25
CA ASP A 246 -17.68 -10.02 -9.70
C ASP A 246 -18.70 -8.98 -10.19
N LYS A 247 -19.07 -9.08 -11.48
CA LYS A 247 -20.06 -8.18 -12.10
C LYS A 247 -21.47 -8.28 -11.48
N ASP A 248 -21.77 -9.39 -10.81
CA ASP A 248 -23.12 -9.73 -10.33
C ASP A 248 -23.26 -9.43 -8.82
N GLY A 249 -22.15 -9.33 -8.07
CA GLY A 249 -22.19 -8.91 -6.67
C GLY A 249 -20.98 -9.30 -5.84
N ILE A 250 -21.20 -9.28 -4.52
CA ILE A 250 -20.19 -9.68 -3.52
C ILE A 250 -19.98 -11.19 -3.58
N ILE A 251 -18.78 -11.67 -3.23
CA ILE A 251 -18.47 -13.08 -2.98
C ILE A 251 -17.87 -13.18 -1.59
N PHE A 252 -18.70 -13.27 -0.55
CA PHE A 252 -18.16 -13.30 0.81
C PHE A 252 -17.34 -14.57 1.07
N PRO A 253 -16.16 -14.46 1.71
CA PRO A 253 -15.59 -15.58 2.45
C PRO A 253 -16.57 -16.03 3.53
N LEU A 254 -16.69 -17.33 3.75
CA LEU A 254 -17.67 -17.91 4.68
C LEU A 254 -17.64 -17.30 6.09
N PRO A 255 -16.48 -16.99 6.71
CA PRO A 255 -16.44 -16.34 8.03
C PRO A 255 -16.92 -14.89 8.08
N LEU A 256 -17.05 -14.22 6.93
CA LEU A 256 -17.48 -12.81 6.82
C LEU A 256 -18.89 -12.66 6.26
N ALA A 257 -19.48 -13.75 5.76
CA ALA A 257 -20.80 -13.70 5.16
C ALA A 257 -21.87 -13.38 6.23
N PRO A 258 -22.85 -12.51 5.94
CA PRO A 258 -23.91 -12.17 6.90
C PRO A 258 -24.81 -13.37 7.21
N PHE A 259 -24.94 -14.29 6.25
CA PHE A 259 -25.55 -15.60 6.38
C PHE A 259 -24.71 -16.58 5.56
N GLN A 260 -24.73 -17.85 5.91
CA GLN A 260 -24.00 -18.89 5.19
C GLN A 260 -24.83 -19.44 4.02
N VAL A 261 -26.16 -19.49 4.19
CA VAL A 261 -27.11 -20.04 3.23
C VAL A 261 -28.24 -19.05 2.99
N VAL A 262 -28.66 -18.88 1.74
CA VAL A 262 -29.91 -18.20 1.38
C VAL A 262 -30.85 -19.18 0.68
N ILE A 263 -32.06 -19.33 1.19
CA ILE A 263 -33.11 -20.18 0.61
C ILE A 263 -34.08 -19.29 -0.16
N LEU A 264 -34.21 -19.53 -1.46
CA LEU A 264 -35.18 -18.87 -2.32
C LEU A 264 -36.40 -19.76 -2.48
N ASN A 265 -37.51 -19.36 -1.86
CA ASN A 265 -38.82 -19.96 -2.11
C ASN A 265 -39.46 -19.28 -3.33
N LEU A 266 -39.58 -20.02 -4.44
CA LEU A 266 -40.14 -19.51 -5.69
C LEU A 266 -41.64 -19.79 -5.86
N GLY A 267 -42.28 -20.49 -4.92
CA GLY A 267 -43.68 -20.90 -5.02
C GLY A 267 -44.47 -20.60 -3.76
N LEU A 268 -44.68 -19.31 -3.46
CA LEU A 268 -45.41 -18.88 -2.26
C LEU A 268 -46.86 -19.36 -2.18
N GLN A 269 -47.47 -19.67 -3.33
CA GLN A 269 -48.82 -20.23 -3.40
C GLN A 269 -48.84 -21.76 -3.34
N ASP A 270 -47.68 -22.41 -3.40
CA ASP A 270 -47.52 -23.86 -3.33
C ASP A 270 -47.22 -24.26 -1.88
N VAL A 271 -48.20 -24.92 -1.24
CA VAL A 271 -48.10 -25.37 0.15
C VAL A 271 -46.92 -26.33 0.34
N ALA A 272 -46.64 -27.20 -0.62
CA ALA A 272 -45.53 -28.15 -0.51
C ALA A 272 -44.17 -27.43 -0.56
N MET A 273 -44.03 -26.42 -1.42
CA MET A 273 -42.80 -25.61 -1.49
C MET A 273 -42.59 -24.76 -0.24
N ASN A 274 -43.65 -24.15 0.29
CA ASN A 274 -43.60 -23.41 1.54
C ASN A 274 -43.16 -24.31 2.71
N SER A 275 -43.80 -25.47 2.85
CA SER A 275 -43.44 -26.44 3.89
C SER A 275 -42.01 -26.95 3.74
N ALA A 276 -41.56 -27.25 2.53
CA ALA A 276 -40.18 -27.69 2.28
C ALA A 276 -39.14 -26.60 2.60
N SER A 277 -39.45 -25.34 2.27
CA SER A 277 -38.58 -24.20 2.57
C SER A 277 -38.42 -23.99 4.06
N GLU A 278 -39.53 -24.03 4.81
CA GLU A 278 -39.50 -23.90 6.27
C GLU A 278 -38.80 -25.09 6.95
N LEU A 279 -39.08 -26.32 6.50
CA LEU A 279 -38.41 -27.52 7.03
C LEU A 279 -36.90 -27.47 6.82
N LEU A 280 -36.44 -27.06 5.63
CA LEU A 280 -35.02 -26.90 5.35
C LEU A 280 -34.40 -25.79 6.20
N TYR A 281 -35.07 -24.63 6.28
CA TYR A 281 -34.65 -23.49 7.11
C TYR A 281 -34.43 -23.91 8.56
N GLN A 282 -35.44 -24.53 9.18
CA GLN A 282 -35.35 -25.02 10.56
C GLN A 282 -34.28 -26.11 10.74
N SER A 283 -34.16 -27.02 9.78
CA SER A 283 -33.14 -28.09 9.84
C SER A 283 -31.72 -27.54 9.86
N LEU A 284 -31.43 -26.53 9.03
CA LEU A 284 -30.12 -25.90 8.97
C LEU A 284 -29.85 -25.05 10.23
N LEU A 285 -30.82 -24.25 10.68
CA LEU A 285 -30.70 -23.48 11.93
C LEU A 285 -30.44 -24.37 13.14
N ASN A 286 -31.15 -25.51 13.26
CA ASN A 286 -30.97 -26.47 14.35
C ASN A 286 -29.57 -27.12 14.36
N ASN A 287 -28.84 -27.04 13.25
CA ASN A 287 -27.46 -27.47 13.15
C ASN A 287 -26.45 -26.30 13.22
N GLY A 288 -26.89 -25.11 13.62
CA GLY A 288 -26.04 -23.93 13.83
C GLY A 288 -25.58 -23.25 12.54
N ILE A 289 -26.27 -23.46 11.42
CA ILE A 289 -26.01 -22.74 10.17
C ILE A 289 -26.84 -21.46 10.16
N ASP A 290 -26.22 -20.32 9.87
CA ASP A 290 -26.93 -19.06 9.68
C ASP A 290 -27.61 -19.03 8.31
N VAL A 291 -28.94 -18.93 8.29
CA VAL A 291 -29.75 -19.02 7.07
C VAL A 291 -30.61 -17.77 6.89
N LEU A 292 -30.67 -17.26 5.67
CA LEU A 292 -31.65 -16.29 5.20
C LEU A 292 -32.73 -17.00 4.39
N LEU A 293 -33.99 -16.90 4.78
CA LEU A 293 -35.13 -17.34 3.97
C LEU A 293 -35.70 -16.16 3.20
N ASP A 294 -35.68 -16.20 1.88
CA ASP A 294 -36.34 -15.22 1.01
C ASP A 294 -37.75 -15.69 0.63
N ASP A 295 -38.70 -15.37 1.51
CA ASP A 295 -40.14 -15.64 1.41
C ASP A 295 -40.94 -14.43 0.86
N ARG A 296 -40.27 -13.39 0.38
CA ARG A 296 -40.91 -12.18 -0.17
C ARG A 296 -41.78 -12.51 -1.37
N ASP A 297 -42.93 -11.83 -1.52
CA ASP A 297 -43.78 -11.91 -2.72
C ASP A 297 -43.18 -11.11 -3.88
N GLU A 298 -42.07 -11.61 -4.41
CA GLU A 298 -41.27 -11.00 -5.45
C GLU A 298 -41.00 -11.95 -6.61
N ARG A 299 -40.73 -11.38 -7.79
CA ARG A 299 -40.45 -12.18 -8.99
C ARG A 299 -39.17 -12.99 -8.80
N PRO A 300 -39.09 -14.24 -9.30
CA PRO A 300 -37.88 -15.07 -9.20
C PRO A 300 -36.60 -14.35 -9.67
N GLY A 301 -36.68 -13.60 -10.76
CA GLY A 301 -35.54 -12.83 -11.27
C GLY A 301 -35.00 -11.78 -10.28
N SER A 302 -35.89 -11.10 -9.54
CA SER A 302 -35.50 -10.15 -8.48
C SER A 302 -34.80 -10.89 -7.34
N LYS A 303 -35.38 -11.99 -6.86
CA LYS A 303 -34.79 -12.82 -5.80
C LYS A 303 -33.40 -13.34 -6.14
N PHE A 304 -33.21 -13.84 -7.36
CA PHE A 304 -31.91 -14.31 -7.82
C PHE A 304 -30.88 -13.19 -7.86
N LYS A 305 -31.26 -12.01 -8.37
CA LYS A 305 -30.37 -10.85 -8.45
C LYS A 305 -29.98 -10.34 -7.07
N ASP A 306 -30.93 -10.25 -6.14
CA ASP A 306 -30.66 -9.87 -4.76
C ASP A 306 -29.73 -10.87 -4.08
N ALA A 307 -29.96 -12.18 -4.27
CA ALA A 307 -29.10 -13.22 -3.71
C ALA A 307 -27.67 -13.19 -4.26
N ASP A 308 -27.49 -12.97 -5.57
CA ASP A 308 -26.17 -12.83 -6.18
C ASP A 308 -25.46 -11.54 -5.70
N LEU A 309 -26.22 -10.45 -5.50
CA LEU A 309 -25.72 -9.16 -4.98
C LEU A 309 -25.25 -9.26 -3.52
N LEU A 310 -26.06 -9.89 -2.66
CA LEU A 310 -25.76 -10.09 -1.24
C LEU A 310 -24.54 -11.00 -1.00
N GLY A 311 -24.18 -11.83 -1.98
CA GLY A 311 -22.95 -12.61 -1.95
C GLY A 311 -22.91 -13.74 -0.93
N ILE A 312 -24.08 -14.22 -0.49
CA ILE A 312 -24.21 -15.33 0.46
C ILE A 312 -23.63 -16.61 -0.17
N PRO A 313 -22.74 -17.35 0.53
CA PRO A 313 -21.95 -18.43 -0.07
C PRO A 313 -22.76 -19.54 -0.75
N TYR A 314 -23.88 -19.96 -0.16
CA TYR A 314 -24.73 -21.01 -0.72
C TYR A 314 -26.13 -20.49 -0.99
N ARG A 315 -26.57 -20.58 -2.25
CA ARG A 315 -27.95 -20.28 -2.64
C ARG A 315 -28.71 -21.57 -2.90
N ILE A 316 -29.79 -21.75 -2.17
CA ILE A 316 -30.70 -22.89 -2.28
C ILE A 316 -31.97 -22.42 -2.98
N THR A 317 -32.43 -23.16 -3.97
CA THR A 317 -33.62 -22.80 -4.75
C THR A 317 -34.66 -23.89 -4.66
N ILE A 318 -35.83 -23.55 -4.12
CA ILE A 318 -37.01 -24.41 -4.07
C ILE A 318 -37.97 -23.88 -5.13
N GLY A 319 -37.93 -24.53 -6.29
CA GLY A 319 -38.61 -24.12 -7.52
C GLY A 319 -39.18 -25.31 -8.28
N LYS A 320 -39.42 -25.17 -9.58
CA LYS A 320 -40.12 -26.19 -10.39
C LYS A 320 -39.58 -27.62 -10.24
N LYS A 321 -38.25 -27.79 -10.14
CA LYS A 321 -37.61 -29.10 -9.89
C LYS A 321 -38.11 -29.77 -8.60
N PHE A 322 -38.40 -28.99 -7.57
CA PHE A 322 -38.95 -29.50 -6.33
C PHE A 322 -40.39 -29.99 -6.53
N SER A 323 -41.26 -29.19 -7.16
CA SER A 323 -42.65 -29.61 -7.40
C SER A 323 -42.76 -30.82 -8.35
N GLN A 324 -41.79 -31.01 -9.25
CA GLN A 324 -41.82 -32.08 -10.25
C GLN A 324 -41.11 -33.36 -9.80
N GLU A 325 -39.97 -33.22 -9.12
CA GLU A 325 -39.04 -34.33 -8.84
C GLU A 325 -38.69 -34.45 -7.34
N GLY A 326 -39.15 -33.51 -6.50
CA GLY A 326 -38.77 -33.46 -5.07
C GLY A 326 -37.33 -33.02 -4.83
N LEU A 327 -36.67 -32.43 -5.83
CA LEU A 327 -35.26 -32.05 -5.77
C LEU A 327 -35.05 -30.54 -5.57
N ILE A 328 -34.00 -30.21 -4.83
CA ILE A 328 -33.59 -28.86 -4.46
C ILE A 328 -32.30 -28.51 -5.20
N GLU A 329 -32.23 -27.30 -5.76
CA GLU A 329 -31.02 -26.82 -6.43
C GLU A 329 -30.14 -26.04 -5.45
N ILE A 330 -28.84 -26.34 -5.47
CA ILE A 330 -27.80 -25.70 -4.66
C ILE A 330 -26.81 -25.05 -5.61
N LYS A 331 -26.56 -23.76 -5.45
CA LYS A 331 -25.50 -23.01 -6.14
C LYS A 331 -24.49 -22.49 -5.13
N GLU A 332 -23.21 -22.73 -5.38
CA GLU A 332 -22.13 -22.07 -4.64
C GLU A 332 -21.80 -20.72 -5.31
N ARG A 333 -21.82 -19.62 -4.55
CA ARG A 333 -21.65 -18.25 -5.08
C ARG A 333 -20.26 -18.00 -5.67
N ARG A 334 -19.22 -18.61 -5.08
CA ARG A 334 -17.81 -18.42 -5.46
C ARG A 334 -17.47 -19.13 -6.76
N SER A 335 -17.78 -20.42 -6.87
CA SER A 335 -17.45 -21.25 -8.04
C SER A 335 -18.49 -21.14 -9.15
N GLY A 336 -19.74 -20.79 -8.80
CA GLY A 336 -20.88 -20.85 -9.70
C GLY A 336 -21.39 -22.27 -9.93
N GLU A 337 -20.78 -23.28 -9.29
CA GLU A 337 -21.19 -24.68 -9.44
C GLU A 337 -22.61 -24.89 -8.93
N THR A 338 -23.39 -25.66 -9.68
CA THR A 338 -24.74 -26.04 -9.32
C THR A 338 -24.85 -27.55 -9.14
N SER A 339 -25.65 -27.96 -8.17
CA SER A 339 -26.01 -29.35 -7.94
C SER A 339 -27.48 -29.45 -7.56
N THR A 340 -28.06 -30.63 -7.74
CA THR A 340 -29.47 -30.88 -7.45
C THR A 340 -29.55 -32.12 -6.57
N LEU A 341 -30.17 -32.00 -5.40
CA LEU A 341 -30.18 -33.03 -4.35
C LEU A 341 -31.55 -33.10 -3.67
N SER A 342 -31.85 -34.20 -2.99
CA SER A 342 -33.00 -34.26 -2.09
C SER A 342 -32.80 -33.33 -0.87
N LEU A 343 -33.87 -33.09 -0.10
CA LEU A 343 -33.81 -32.25 1.11
C LEU A 343 -32.78 -32.77 2.13
N ASN A 344 -32.78 -34.07 2.42
CA ASN A 344 -31.88 -34.66 3.39
C ASN A 344 -30.41 -34.59 2.94
N GLU A 345 -30.15 -34.86 1.65
CA GLU A 345 -28.81 -34.76 1.07
C GLU A 345 -28.31 -33.31 1.03
N THR A 346 -29.21 -32.35 0.83
CA THR A 346 -28.90 -30.91 0.87
C THR A 346 -28.39 -30.50 2.25
N VAL A 347 -29.09 -30.89 3.31
CA VAL A 347 -28.66 -30.61 4.69
C VAL A 347 -27.29 -31.22 4.98
N ALA A 348 -27.11 -32.51 4.65
CA ALA A 348 -25.86 -33.21 4.89
C ALA A 348 -24.67 -32.58 4.13
N LYS A 349 -24.89 -32.20 2.86
CA LYS A 349 -23.87 -31.54 2.03
C LYS A 349 -23.48 -30.18 2.61
N LEU A 350 -24.45 -29.32 2.95
CA LEU A 350 -24.17 -27.99 3.47
C LEU A 350 -23.42 -28.05 4.80
N LEU A 351 -23.82 -28.95 5.70
CA LEU A 351 -23.12 -29.14 6.97
C LEU A 351 -21.66 -29.54 6.77
N ASN A 352 -21.40 -30.49 5.87
CA ASN A 352 -20.04 -30.91 5.60
C ASN A 352 -19.20 -29.79 4.94
N SER A 353 -19.75 -29.12 3.94
CA SER A 353 -19.04 -28.05 3.22
C SER A 353 -18.74 -26.85 4.10
N ILE A 354 -19.72 -26.38 4.88
CA ILE A 354 -19.57 -25.23 5.78
C ILE A 354 -18.56 -25.56 6.89
N LYS A 355 -18.70 -26.73 7.52
CA LYS A 355 -17.76 -27.16 8.57
C LYS A 355 -16.32 -27.24 8.07
N THR A 356 -16.11 -27.79 6.86
CA THR A 356 -14.78 -27.92 6.25
C THR A 356 -14.16 -26.57 5.91
N GLN A 357 -14.96 -25.56 5.58
CA GLN A 357 -14.47 -24.22 5.24
C GLN A 357 -14.24 -23.32 6.46
N LEU A 358 -14.85 -23.64 7.61
CA LEU A 358 -14.67 -22.91 8.87
C LEU A 358 -13.63 -23.53 9.81
N SER A 359 -13.26 -24.79 9.60
CA SER A 359 -12.14 -25.46 10.27
C SER A 359 -10.81 -25.04 9.66
#